data_AF-A0A090WJ91-F1
#
_entry.id   AF-A0A090WJ91-F1
#
_cell.length_a   1.000
_cell.length_b   1.000
_cell.length_c   1.000
_cell.angle_alpha   90.00
_cell.angle_beta   90.00
_cell.angle_gamma   90.00
#
_symmetry.space_group_name_H-M   'P 1'
#
loop_
_entity.id
_entity.type
_entity.pdbx_description
1 polymer ?
#
loop_
_entity_poly.entity_id
_entity_poly.type
_entity_poly.pdbx_seq_one_letter_code
_entity_poly.pdbx_strand_id
1 'polypeptide(L)'
;MDKIIDFLRTNSGILILSVGLLTLIITLIKLFPKRPRLKITGYSRWAGVNATEIRGNDDPTDRMVGDETNASREMLTTITLSLRNTSKKRAFNVRIKKLHSGMRVRKNLPEDYSIEPDDETTLELEYAKRIYGKYKNIKKPEFFKEIDITEDFGKKEPVVEILYENSKGKEYTVSHIIKKSG
;
A
#
# COMPACT_ATOMS: atom_id res chain seq x y z
N MET A 1 51.71 -16.53 -30.54
CA MET A 1 51.43 -16.73 -29.11
C MET A 1 52.33 -15.86 -28.24
N ASP A 2 53.61 -15.73 -28.58
CA ASP A 2 54.61 -15.03 -27.74
C ASP A 2 54.31 -13.55 -27.48
N LYS A 3 53.80 -12.81 -28.47
CA LYS A 3 53.41 -11.39 -28.29
C LYS A 3 52.31 -11.17 -27.23
N ILE A 4 51.39 -12.13 -27.08
CA ILE A 4 50.32 -12.04 -26.07
C ILE A 4 50.89 -12.32 -24.68
N ILE A 5 51.80 -13.29 -24.58
CA ILE A 5 52.46 -13.68 -23.32
C ILE A 5 53.39 -12.55 -22.83
N ASP A 6 54.11 -11.88 -23.73
CA ASP A 6 54.95 -10.73 -23.39
C ASP A 6 54.11 -9.50 -22.99
N PHE A 7 52.98 -9.26 -23.66
CA PHE A 7 52.05 -8.21 -23.26
C PHE A 7 51.48 -8.44 -21.85
N LEU A 8 51.12 -9.69 -21.52
CA LEU A 8 50.65 -10.11 -20.20
C LEU A 8 51.72 -9.97 -19.11
N ARG A 9 52.99 -10.29 -19.41
CA ARG A 9 54.12 -10.12 -18.47
C ARG A 9 54.40 -8.64 -18.18
N THR A 10 54.42 -7.82 -19.22
CA THR A 10 54.77 -6.38 -19.11
C THR A 10 53.67 -5.57 -18.42
N ASN A 11 52.40 -5.97 -18.60
CA ASN A 11 51.24 -5.29 -18.03
C ASN A 11 50.59 -6.05 -16.86
N SER A 12 51.31 -7.01 -16.28
CA SER A 12 50.84 -7.85 -15.17
C SER A 12 50.31 -7.04 -13.98
N GLY A 13 50.91 -5.88 -13.69
CA GLY A 13 50.42 -4.95 -12.69
C GLY A 13 49.02 -4.38 -12.98
N ILE A 14 48.72 -4.04 -14.24
CA ILE A 14 47.40 -3.51 -14.66
C ILE A 14 46.33 -4.60 -14.57
N LEU A 15 46.69 -5.86 -14.87
CA LEU A 15 45.81 -7.02 -14.74
C LEU A 15 45.46 -7.31 -13.29
N ILE A 16 46.44 -7.23 -12.38
CA ILE A 16 46.19 -7.40 -10.93
C ILE A 16 45.27 -6.28 -10.42
N LEU A 17 45.51 -5.03 -10.84
CA LEU A 17 44.73 -3.87 -10.42
C LEU A 17 43.28 -3.94 -10.91
N SER A 18 43.06 -4.41 -12.15
CA SER A 18 41.72 -4.60 -12.72
C SER A 18 40.95 -5.75 -12.05
N VAL A 19 41.60 -6.86 -11.73
CA VAL A 19 40.99 -7.96 -10.96
C VAL A 19 40.67 -7.53 -9.52
N GLY A 20 41.57 -6.76 -8.89
CA GLY A 20 41.35 -6.17 -7.57
C GLY A 20 40.18 -5.18 -7.53
N LEU A 21 40.07 -4.33 -8.56
CA LEU A 21 38.96 -3.38 -8.68
C LEU A 21 37.62 -4.11 -8.92
N LEU A 22 37.62 -5.14 -9.77
CA LEU A 22 36.42 -5.94 -10.06
C LEU A 22 35.93 -6.68 -8.81
N THR A 23 36.85 -7.29 -8.05
CA THR A 23 36.50 -7.96 -6.79
C THR A 23 35.97 -6.98 -5.75
N LEU A 24 36.56 -5.79 -5.63
CA LEU A 24 36.05 -4.71 -4.76
C LEU A 24 34.63 -4.29 -5.17
N ILE A 25 34.38 -4.06 -6.46
CA ILE A 25 33.07 -3.68 -7.01
C ILE A 25 32.02 -4.76 -6.71
N ILE A 26 32.34 -6.05 -6.96
CA ILE A 26 31.44 -7.17 -6.66
C ILE A 26 31.13 -7.24 -5.16
N THR A 27 32.14 -7.02 -4.32
CA THR A 27 31.99 -7.04 -2.85
C THR A 27 31.10 -5.89 -2.38
N LEU A 28 31.30 -4.68 -2.91
CA LEU A 28 30.46 -3.52 -2.64
C LEU A 28 29.02 -3.72 -3.11
N ILE A 29 28.80 -4.26 -4.32
CA ILE A 29 27.45 -4.57 -4.84
C ILE A 29 26.72 -5.60 -3.96
N LYS A 30 27.43 -6.59 -3.41
CA LYS A 30 26.87 -7.57 -2.46
C LYS A 30 26.60 -6.96 -1.07
N LEU A 31 27.33 -5.92 -0.69
CA LEU A 31 27.14 -5.18 0.56
C LEU A 31 25.91 -4.26 0.51
N PHE A 32 25.51 -3.77 -0.67
CA PHE A 32 24.29 -2.96 -0.81
C PHE A 32 23.03 -3.84 -0.81
N PRO A 33 22.13 -3.69 0.19
CA PRO A 33 20.89 -4.47 0.23
C PRO A 33 19.97 -4.03 -0.91
N LYS A 34 19.82 -4.88 -1.93
CA LYS A 34 19.10 -4.59 -3.19
C LYS A 34 17.56 -4.62 -3.12
N ARG A 35 16.91 -4.77 -1.97
CA ARG A 35 15.43 -4.88 -1.91
C ARG A 35 14.83 -4.17 -0.69
N PRO A 36 13.65 -3.53 -0.83
CA PRO A 36 12.88 -3.06 0.31
C PRO A 36 12.61 -4.26 1.23
N ARG A 37 12.97 -4.13 2.51
CA ARG A 37 12.92 -5.26 3.43
C ARG A 37 11.50 -5.51 3.95
N LEU A 38 10.62 -4.51 3.87
CA LEU A 38 9.20 -4.64 4.14
C LEU A 38 8.42 -4.47 2.82
N LYS A 39 7.58 -5.46 2.49
CA LYS A 39 6.68 -5.41 1.33
C LYS A 39 5.25 -5.17 1.82
N ILE A 40 4.56 -4.21 1.19
CA ILE A 40 3.15 -3.93 1.46
C ILE A 40 2.31 -4.31 0.24
N THR A 41 1.35 -5.21 0.43
CA THR A 41 0.36 -5.61 -0.57
C THR A 41 -1.03 -5.33 -0.02
N GLY A 42 -2.00 -5.09 -0.90
CA GLY A 42 -3.32 -4.72 -0.45
C GLY A 42 -4.37 -4.94 -1.51
N TYR A 43 -5.59 -5.17 -1.05
CA TYR A 43 -6.79 -5.23 -1.88
C TYR A 43 -7.93 -4.47 -1.18
N SER A 44 -8.86 -3.95 -1.97
CA SER A 44 -10.08 -3.33 -1.49
C SER A 44 -11.28 -4.24 -1.73
N ARG A 45 -12.21 -4.25 -0.79
CA ARG A 45 -13.47 -5.00 -0.89
C ARG A 45 -14.62 -4.15 -0.36
N TRP A 46 -15.72 -4.12 -1.12
CA TRP A 46 -16.98 -3.55 -0.65
C TRP A 46 -17.43 -4.24 0.64
N ALA A 47 -17.65 -3.45 1.69
CA ALA A 47 -18.00 -3.94 3.02
C ALA A 47 -19.47 -3.73 3.36
N GLY A 48 -20.10 -2.69 2.80
CA GLY A 48 -21.50 -2.42 3.04
C GLY A 48 -21.92 -0.99 2.71
N VAL A 49 -23.08 -0.63 3.22
CA VAL A 49 -23.69 0.69 3.08
C VAL A 49 -24.43 1.05 4.38
N ASN A 50 -24.39 2.32 4.77
CA ASN A 50 -25.14 2.83 5.93
C ASN A 50 -26.60 3.12 5.57
N ALA A 51 -27.33 3.77 6.47
CA ALA A 51 -28.70 4.20 6.22
C ALA A 51 -28.79 5.14 5.02
N THR A 52 -29.89 5.05 4.27
CA THR A 52 -30.19 5.97 3.17
C THR A 52 -30.76 7.25 3.74
N GLU A 53 -30.16 8.38 3.39
CA GLU A 53 -30.67 9.71 3.69
C GLU A 53 -31.47 10.21 2.48
N ILE A 54 -32.70 10.67 2.70
CA ILE A 54 -33.53 11.29 1.66
C ILE A 54 -33.29 12.80 1.69
N ARG A 55 -33.05 13.41 0.53
CA ARG A 55 -32.75 14.84 0.40
C ARG A 55 -33.83 15.55 -0.42
N GLY A 56 -34.35 16.66 0.12
CA GLY A 56 -35.23 17.58 -0.62
C GLY A 56 -36.65 17.05 -0.84
N ASN A 57 -37.29 16.53 0.21
CA ASN A 57 -38.75 16.54 0.23
C ASN A 57 -39.20 17.90 0.76
N ASP A 58 -39.14 18.93 -0.09
CA ASP A 58 -39.48 20.31 0.28
C ASP A 58 -41.00 20.53 0.38
N ASP A 59 -41.81 19.54 -0.03
CA ASP A 59 -43.25 19.53 0.14
C ASP A 59 -43.66 18.65 1.33
N PRO A 60 -44.09 19.24 2.46
CA PRO A 60 -44.53 18.50 3.65
C PRO A 60 -45.84 17.70 3.41
N THR A 61 -46.50 17.89 2.27
CA THR A 61 -47.69 17.12 1.87
C THR A 61 -47.37 15.94 0.96
N ASP A 62 -46.16 15.87 0.41
CA ASP A 62 -45.69 14.72 -0.37
C ASP A 62 -45.30 13.58 0.58
N ARG A 63 -46.25 12.66 0.77
CA ARG A 63 -46.13 11.52 1.71
C ARG A 63 -45.38 10.33 1.10
N MET A 64 -44.94 10.38 -0.15
CA MET A 64 -44.36 9.22 -0.82
C MET A 64 -42.97 9.51 -1.36
N VAL A 65 -41.98 8.81 -0.80
CA VAL A 65 -40.64 8.75 -1.37
C VAL A 65 -40.73 8.08 -2.73
N GLY A 66 -40.62 8.87 -3.78
CA GLY A 66 -40.62 8.41 -5.16
C GLY A 66 -39.27 7.87 -5.60
N ASP A 67 -39.28 7.09 -6.67
CA ASP A 67 -38.05 6.56 -7.28
C ASP A 67 -37.10 7.68 -7.79
N GLU A 68 -37.67 8.86 -8.09
CA GLU A 68 -36.95 10.06 -8.53
C GLU A 68 -36.56 11.02 -7.39
N THR A 69 -36.91 10.71 -6.14
CA THR A 69 -36.50 11.50 -4.98
C THR A 69 -34.97 11.45 -4.86
N ASN A 70 -34.36 12.60 -4.57
CA ASN A 70 -32.92 12.65 -4.36
C ASN A 70 -32.58 11.98 -3.03
N ALA A 71 -31.53 11.17 -3.03
CA ALA A 71 -31.08 10.44 -1.86
C ALA A 71 -29.56 10.40 -1.83
N SER A 72 -29.04 10.16 -0.63
CA SER A 72 -27.64 9.83 -0.41
C SER A 72 -27.48 8.61 0.47
N ARG A 73 -26.39 7.90 0.28
CA ARG A 73 -26.03 6.78 1.14
C ARG A 73 -24.52 6.70 1.23
N GLU A 74 -24.05 6.37 2.41
CA GLU A 74 -22.62 6.18 2.65
C GLU A 74 -22.25 4.74 2.35
N MET A 75 -21.28 4.57 1.45
CA MET A 75 -20.66 3.32 1.09
C MET A 75 -19.43 3.09 1.97
N LEU A 76 -19.27 1.86 2.45
CA LEU A 76 -18.13 1.43 3.22
C LEU A 76 -17.31 0.42 2.42
N THR A 77 -16.01 0.68 2.33
CA THR A 77 -15.03 -0.21 1.68
C THR A 77 -13.93 -0.55 2.67
N THR A 78 -13.66 -1.84 2.86
CA THR A 78 -12.53 -2.30 3.66
C THR A 78 -11.34 -2.53 2.75
N ILE A 79 -10.17 -2.02 3.15
CA ILE A 79 -8.90 -2.22 2.48
C ILE A 79 -8.03 -3.05 3.41
N THR A 80 -7.73 -4.28 2.99
CA THR A 80 -6.86 -5.18 3.73
C THR A 80 -5.45 -5.06 3.19
N LEU A 81 -4.52 -4.71 4.06
CA LEU A 81 -3.11 -4.57 3.75
C LEU A 81 -2.32 -5.67 4.44
N SER A 82 -1.50 -6.40 3.70
CA SER A 82 -0.53 -7.32 4.29
C SER A 82 0.87 -6.70 4.26
N LEU A 83 1.52 -6.74 5.42
CA LEU A 83 2.85 -6.23 5.68
C LEU A 83 3.76 -7.44 5.88
N ARG A 84 4.61 -7.71 4.89
CA ARG A 84 5.51 -8.86 4.90
C ARG A 84 6.95 -8.43 5.09
N ASN A 85 7.60 -8.98 6.11
CA ASN A 85 9.04 -8.87 6.26
C ASN A 85 9.71 -9.84 5.27
N THR A 86 10.44 -9.29 4.31
CA THR A 86 11.19 -10.06 3.29
C THR A 86 12.68 -10.18 3.64
N SER A 87 13.07 -9.72 4.83
CA SER A 87 14.40 -9.96 5.38
C SER A 87 14.48 -11.36 5.96
N LYS A 88 15.62 -12.04 5.73
CA LYS A 88 15.92 -13.35 6.32
C LYS A 88 16.63 -13.30 7.67
N LYS A 89 16.90 -12.10 8.20
CA LYS A 89 17.88 -11.93 9.30
C LYS A 89 17.44 -11.01 10.43
N ARG A 90 16.42 -10.17 10.22
CA ARG A 90 16.06 -9.13 11.18
C ARG A 90 14.55 -8.97 11.23
N ALA A 91 14.01 -8.88 12.44
CA ALA A 91 12.67 -8.42 12.70
C ALA A 91 12.55 -6.91 12.45
N PHE A 92 11.33 -6.44 12.18
CA PHE A 92 11.01 -5.02 12.04
C PHE A 92 9.87 -4.62 12.95
N ASN A 93 10.08 -3.56 13.73
CA ASN A 93 9.00 -2.89 14.42
C ASN A 93 8.26 -2.00 13.42
N VAL A 94 6.94 -2.11 13.35
CA VAL A 94 6.13 -1.41 12.35
C VAL A 94 5.09 -0.52 13.01
N ARG A 95 4.90 0.68 12.46
CA ARG A 95 3.84 1.60 12.89
C ARG A 95 3.30 2.43 11.73
N ILE A 96 2.04 2.84 11.83
CA ILE A 96 1.43 3.76 10.87
C ILE A 96 2.07 5.14 11.09
N LYS A 97 2.73 5.66 10.06
CA LYS A 97 3.31 7.01 10.05
C LYS A 97 2.30 8.04 9.61
N LYS A 98 1.58 7.73 8.53
CA LYS A 98 0.60 8.61 7.92
C LYS A 98 -0.55 7.78 7.37
N LEU A 99 -1.76 8.28 7.56
CA LEU A 99 -2.99 7.71 7.04
C LEU A 99 -3.67 8.78 6.18
N HIS A 100 -4.24 8.39 5.05
CA HIS A 100 -5.03 9.30 4.22
C HIS A 100 -6.23 9.84 5.01
N SER A 101 -6.60 11.11 4.81
CA SER A 101 -7.63 11.80 5.62
C SER A 101 -9.02 11.15 5.56
N GLY A 102 -9.35 10.53 4.43
CA GLY A 102 -10.60 9.77 4.25
C GLY A 102 -10.60 8.34 4.82
N MET A 103 -9.51 7.90 5.46
CA MET A 103 -9.37 6.52 5.96
C MET A 103 -9.50 6.45 7.48
N ARG A 104 -9.98 5.30 7.96
CA ARG A 104 -10.01 4.94 9.38
C ARG A 104 -9.34 3.59 9.57
N VAL A 105 -8.68 3.39 10.71
CA VAL A 105 -8.09 2.08 11.05
C VAL A 105 -9.18 1.23 11.68
N ARG A 106 -9.49 0.07 11.09
CA ARG A 106 -10.48 -0.88 11.59
C ARG A 106 -9.83 -1.95 12.47
N LYS A 107 -8.69 -2.48 12.02
CA LYS A 107 -7.86 -3.43 12.77
C LYS A 107 -6.43 -2.91 12.77
N ASN A 108 -6.01 -2.34 13.89
CA ASN A 108 -4.67 -1.78 14.01
C ASN A 108 -3.63 -2.88 14.20
N LEU A 109 -2.37 -2.54 13.92
CA LEU A 109 -1.23 -3.30 14.39
C LEU A 109 -1.17 -3.17 15.92
N PRO A 110 -0.81 -4.23 16.66
CA PRO A 110 -0.48 -4.11 18.08
C PRO A 110 0.59 -3.03 18.30
N GLU A 111 0.57 -2.37 19.46
CA GLU A 111 1.64 -1.44 19.81
C GLU A 111 2.99 -2.17 19.79
N ASP A 112 4.01 -1.52 19.24
CA ASP A 112 5.36 -2.06 19.09
C ASP A 112 5.44 -3.43 18.38
N TYR A 113 4.48 -3.72 17.48
CA TYR A 113 4.45 -4.99 16.76
C TYR A 113 5.73 -5.22 15.94
N SER A 114 6.40 -6.34 16.23
CA SER A 114 7.58 -6.79 15.49
C SER A 114 7.20 -7.88 14.51
N ILE A 115 7.49 -7.66 13.22
CA ILE A 115 7.34 -8.67 12.18
C ILE A 115 8.65 -9.44 12.07
N GLU A 116 8.64 -10.72 12.43
CA GLU A 116 9.80 -11.60 12.32
C GLU A 116 10.27 -11.80 10.86
N PRO A 117 11.51 -12.24 10.62
CA PRO A 117 11.99 -12.61 9.29
C PRO A 117 11.03 -13.56 8.55
N ASP A 118 10.75 -13.26 7.28
CA ASP A 118 9.85 -14.01 6.40
C ASP A 118 8.37 -14.09 6.86
N ASP A 119 8.00 -13.40 7.94
CA ASP A 119 6.65 -13.36 8.51
C ASP A 119 5.80 -12.20 7.93
N GLU A 120 4.49 -12.27 8.19
CA GLU A 120 3.48 -11.35 7.67
C GLU A 120 2.42 -10.99 8.72
N THR A 121 1.96 -9.74 8.67
CA THR A 121 0.83 -9.27 9.47
C THR A 121 -0.15 -8.48 8.62
N THR A 122 -1.37 -8.31 9.13
CA THR A 122 -2.47 -7.64 8.41
C THR A 122 -2.92 -6.38 9.13
N LEU A 123 -3.09 -5.29 8.37
CA LEU A 123 -3.70 -4.04 8.77
C LEU A 123 -5.01 -3.87 7.97
N GLU A 124 -6.12 -3.58 8.64
CA GLU A 124 -7.38 -3.27 7.96
C GLU A 124 -7.72 -1.79 8.10
N LEU A 125 -7.95 -1.16 6.95
CA LEU A 125 -8.42 0.21 6.83
C LEU A 125 -9.86 0.22 6.32
N GLU A 126 -10.61 1.25 6.69
CA GLU A 126 -11.95 1.51 6.21
C GLU A 126 -12.01 2.86 5.52
N TYR A 127 -12.63 2.88 4.34
CA TYR A 127 -12.92 4.07 3.57
C TYR A 127 -14.43 4.25 3.48
N ALA A 128 -14.91 5.43 3.85
CA ALA A 128 -16.31 5.81 3.76
C ALA A 128 -16.50 6.89 2.69
N LYS A 129 -17.43 6.67 1.77
CA LYS A 129 -17.78 7.63 0.73
C LYS A 129 -19.28 7.83 0.67
N ARG A 130 -19.71 9.09 0.73
CA ARG A 130 -21.10 9.45 0.51
C ARG A 130 -21.40 9.56 -0.98
N ILE A 131 -22.36 8.78 -1.45
CA ILE A 131 -22.83 8.79 -2.84
C ILE A 131 -24.20 9.46 -2.90
N TYR A 132 -24.39 10.29 -3.92
CA TYR A 132 -25.62 11.02 -4.19
C TYR A 132 -26.27 10.52 -5.47
N GLY A 133 -27.61 10.44 -5.49
CA GLY A 133 -28.34 10.03 -6.69
C GLY A 133 -29.83 9.88 -6.47
N LYS A 134 -30.49 9.17 -7.38
CA LYS A 134 -31.92 8.86 -7.30
C LYS A 134 -32.19 7.71 -6.34
N TYR A 135 -33.24 7.83 -5.52
CA TYR A 135 -33.60 6.84 -4.50
C TYR A 135 -33.70 5.41 -5.06
N LYS A 136 -34.26 5.26 -6.27
CA LYS A 136 -34.36 3.95 -6.96
C LYS A 136 -33.04 3.19 -7.10
N ASN A 137 -31.94 3.92 -7.23
CA ASN A 137 -30.58 3.37 -7.35
C ASN A 137 -29.92 3.27 -5.97
N ILE A 138 -29.96 4.36 -5.19
CA ILE A 138 -29.30 4.48 -3.88
C ILE A 138 -29.83 3.46 -2.85
N LYS A 139 -31.10 3.04 -2.97
CA LYS A 139 -31.68 2.01 -2.09
C LYS A 139 -31.10 0.61 -2.31
N LYS A 140 -30.52 0.33 -3.50
CA LYS A 140 -30.01 -0.99 -3.89
C LYS A 140 -28.52 -1.14 -3.53
N PRO A 141 -28.12 -2.08 -2.65
CA PRO A 141 -26.71 -2.29 -2.31
C PRO A 141 -25.83 -2.68 -3.51
N GLU A 142 -26.39 -3.35 -4.52
CA GLU A 142 -25.69 -3.81 -5.72
C GLU A 142 -25.09 -2.65 -6.52
N PHE A 143 -25.78 -1.49 -6.55
CA PHE A 143 -25.31 -0.28 -7.19
C PHE A 143 -23.92 0.15 -6.70
N PHE A 144 -23.58 -0.16 -5.44
CA PHE A 144 -22.33 0.25 -4.82
C PHE A 144 -21.17 -0.72 -5.08
N LYS A 145 -21.45 -1.96 -5.51
CA LYS A 145 -20.40 -2.97 -5.77
C LYS A 145 -19.53 -2.61 -6.97
N GLU A 146 -20.07 -1.82 -7.89
CA GLU A 146 -19.39 -1.42 -9.13
C GLU A 146 -18.61 -0.10 -9.00
N ILE A 147 -18.73 0.60 -7.87
CA ILE A 147 -18.07 1.89 -7.66
C ILE A 147 -16.57 1.67 -7.42
N ASP A 148 -15.75 2.20 -8.32
CA ASP A 148 -14.30 2.17 -8.20
C ASP A 148 -13.82 3.29 -7.27
N ILE A 149 -13.29 2.91 -6.10
CA ILE A 149 -12.74 3.88 -5.14
C ILE A 149 -11.33 4.35 -5.49
N THR A 150 -10.66 3.73 -6.48
CA THR A 150 -9.27 4.10 -6.80
C THR A 150 -9.14 5.51 -7.35
N GLU A 151 -10.20 6.01 -7.98
CA GLU A 151 -10.26 7.39 -8.51
C GLU A 151 -10.37 8.45 -7.43
N ASP A 152 -10.77 8.06 -6.21
CA ASP A 152 -10.91 8.99 -5.08
C ASP A 152 -9.57 9.39 -4.47
N PHE A 153 -8.54 8.57 -4.71
CA PHE A 153 -7.17 8.85 -4.29
C PHE A 153 -6.48 9.45 -5.50
N GLY A 154 -5.95 10.67 -5.37
CA GLY A 154 -5.26 11.35 -6.47
C GLY A 154 -4.21 10.43 -7.11
N LYS A 155 -3.88 10.64 -8.39
CA LYS A 155 -2.89 9.79 -9.09
C LYS A 155 -1.60 9.69 -8.27
N LYS A 156 -1.38 8.53 -7.65
CA LYS A 156 -0.23 8.17 -6.78
C LYS A 156 -0.28 8.66 -5.33
N GLU A 157 -1.44 9.04 -4.81
CA GLU A 157 -1.58 9.33 -3.39
C GLU A 157 -1.58 8.03 -2.56
N PRO A 158 -0.68 7.88 -1.57
CA PRO A 158 -0.66 6.70 -0.74
C PRO A 158 -1.80 6.74 0.29
N VAL A 159 -2.50 5.62 0.43
CA VAL A 159 -3.56 5.49 1.44
C VAL A 159 -3.00 5.29 2.84
N VAL A 160 -1.79 4.73 2.93
CA VAL A 160 -1.04 4.60 4.18
C VAL A 160 0.46 4.66 3.92
N GLU A 161 1.19 5.24 4.87
CA GLU A 161 2.63 5.14 5.00
C GLU A 161 2.96 4.40 6.29
N ILE A 162 3.75 3.34 6.18
CA ILE A 162 4.24 2.54 7.30
C ILE A 162 5.70 2.89 7.55
N LEU A 163 6.00 3.30 8.78
CA LEU A 163 7.37 3.36 9.28
C LEU A 163 7.77 1.98 9.77
N TYR A 164 8.96 1.54 9.41
CA TYR A 164 9.55 0.33 9.96
C TYR A 164 10.99 0.55 10.42
N GLU A 165 11.30 0.02 11.60
CA GLU A 165 12.59 0.14 12.26
C GLU A 165 13.22 -1.24 12.41
N ASN A 166 14.53 -1.33 12.17
CA ASN A 166 15.27 -2.56 12.43
C ASN A 166 15.94 -2.57 13.80
N SER A 167 16.44 -3.72 14.22
CA SER A 167 17.15 -3.92 15.50
C SER A 167 18.38 -3.04 15.77
N LYS A 168 18.80 -2.19 14.82
CA LYS A 168 19.88 -1.20 14.98
C LYS A 168 19.37 0.25 15.11
N GLY A 169 18.08 0.47 15.30
CA GLY A 169 17.52 1.82 15.38
C GLY A 169 17.34 2.51 14.04
N LYS A 170 17.54 1.81 12.92
CA LYS A 170 17.46 2.44 11.59
C LYS A 170 16.04 2.36 11.05
N GLU A 171 15.46 3.53 10.85
CA GLU A 171 14.10 3.72 10.33
C GLU A 171 14.05 3.79 8.79
N TYR A 172 12.93 3.32 8.25
CA TYR A 172 12.60 3.33 6.84
C TYR A 172 11.10 3.54 6.67
N THR A 173 10.66 3.97 5.48
CA THR A 173 9.23 4.12 5.17
C THR A 173 8.86 3.31 3.94
N VAL A 174 7.67 2.73 3.95
CA VAL A 174 7.03 2.13 2.78
C VAL A 174 5.59 2.65 2.67
N SER A 175 5.15 2.93 1.46
CA SER A 175 3.83 3.48 1.18
C SER A 175 3.03 2.53 0.32
N HIS A 176 1.71 2.50 0.52
CA HIS A 176 0.80 1.73 -0.33
C HIS A 176 -0.21 2.64 -1.02
N ILE A 177 -0.40 2.40 -2.31
CA ILE A 177 -1.39 3.05 -3.16
C ILE A 177 -2.38 1.95 -3.55
N ILE A 178 -3.67 2.24 -3.44
CA ILE A 178 -4.71 1.30 -3.86
C ILE A 178 -4.64 1.15 -5.37
N LYS A 179 -4.72 -0.10 -5.83
CA LYS A 179 -4.91 -0.43 -7.24
C LYS A 179 -6.26 -1.10 -7.39
N LYS A 180 -6.89 -0.93 -8.56
CA LYS A 180 -8.11 -1.65 -8.89
C LYS A 180 -7.84 -3.14 -8.75
N SER A 181 -8.63 -3.81 -7.91
CA SER A 181 -8.64 -5.26 -7.84
C SER A 181 -9.18 -5.75 -9.18
N GLY A 182 -8.39 -6.54 -9.91
CA GLY A 182 -8.77 -7.11 -11.21
C GLY A 182 -9.85 -8.18 -11.10
#